data_AF-A0A534RLQ8-F1
#
_entry.id   AF-A0A534RLQ8-F1
#
_cell.length_a   1.000
_cell.length_b   1.000
_cell.length_c   1.000
_cell.angle_alpha   90.00
_cell.angle_beta   90.00
_cell.angle_gamma   90.00
#
_symmetry.space_group_name_H-M   'P 1'
#
loop_
_entity.id
_entity.type
_entity.pdbx_description
1 polymer ?
#
loop_
_entity_poly.entity_id
_entity_poly.type
_entity_poly.pdbx_seq_one_letter_code
_entity_poly.pdbx_strand_id
1 'polypeptide(L)'
;MRVANLALMSRLPIADFQRAWQESDMAFNWTWSGRILAGDVLGRDTVYEYTDWMQSMAPLDTWQRWWGGQHIFYQAPLYPYTLAGMRLVAGDGFWSVGLCQALLGVASVALVFLLAARLFGGAVPAIAAVGAALYGPFLLHEPFLLRDSLAVTTSLLLLWCLVRSGDSVARWLVAGMLFTLAVLARESALLFGPFVALWMVQRFRAQPRLLGRVTLAFVAGCAAGFAPLVARNVAVGALPLSFSTRAIEIFLDGNAVDSGLVGLKIPAATRTVLEQADGHLGRAVRSTLATYGGDWRRLVANEWFKLRAIFARYEGMDDVNWYYFVDRSPLLRFSLRYDLVLALGVLGLWLDRRNAGRHRLLWYFLLAAVGGLMYGTIVGRYRLAMTAVLILYAAVAVDWLARELAARRWRAAVPAVLAAIALGILSAHLLPSAERLQRYRPDEFHIAARSYYDGGDPARAFDELASGLETAPTGPDQPTLPPRYDNLLALPFVRVAHELGRDRDAATELERLAAAHPADGSIEQLLGFVYRDGLGKADEADRHFARAATLGVQ
;
A
#
# COMPACT_ATOMS: atom_id res chain seq x y z
N MET A 1 20.26 -5.83 -9.48
CA MET A 1 19.45 -4.74 -8.90
C MET A 1 18.75 -5.15 -7.60
N ARG A 2 17.82 -6.12 -7.59
CA ARG A 2 17.10 -6.54 -6.37
C ARG A 2 18.00 -6.96 -5.20
N VAL A 3 19.05 -7.74 -5.46
CA VAL A 3 20.06 -8.09 -4.43
C VAL A 3 20.75 -6.85 -3.87
N ALA A 4 21.09 -5.87 -4.72
CA ALA A 4 21.67 -4.61 -4.27
C ALA A 4 20.67 -3.77 -3.46
N ASN A 5 19.37 -3.79 -3.83
CA ASN A 5 18.32 -3.16 -3.04
C ASN A 5 18.18 -3.82 -1.66
N LEU A 6 18.15 -5.16 -1.59
CA LEU A 6 18.16 -5.88 -0.31
C LEU A 6 19.39 -5.52 0.53
N ALA A 7 20.57 -5.38 -0.08
CA ALA A 7 21.79 -4.98 0.61
C ALA A 7 21.77 -3.56 1.18
N LEU A 8 21.03 -2.64 0.54
CA LEU A 8 20.82 -1.29 1.07
C LEU A 8 19.76 -1.30 2.18
N MET A 9 18.66 -2.02 1.96
CA MET A 9 17.56 -2.12 2.92
C MET A 9 17.96 -2.84 4.20
N SER A 10 18.87 -3.84 4.13
CA SER A 10 19.38 -4.54 5.31
C SER A 10 20.23 -3.68 6.24
N ARG A 11 20.68 -2.51 5.77
CA ARG A 11 21.43 -1.53 6.59
C ARG A 11 20.51 -0.57 7.33
N LEU A 12 19.24 -0.52 6.93
CA LEU A 12 18.24 0.28 7.61
C LEU A 12 17.66 -0.56 8.76
N PRO A 13 17.35 0.06 9.92
CA PRO A 13 16.68 -0.60 11.06
C PRO A 13 15.40 -1.38 10.71
N ILE A 14 14.86 -1.15 9.53
CA ILE A 14 13.59 -1.73 9.13
C ILE A 14 13.60 -3.25 8.95
N ALA A 15 14.77 -3.83 8.71
CA ALA A 15 14.93 -5.29 8.60
C ALA A 15 14.41 -6.00 9.87
N ASP A 16 14.67 -5.41 11.04
CA ASP A 16 14.25 -5.92 12.34
C ASP A 16 12.88 -5.37 12.74
N PHE A 17 12.61 -4.11 12.41
CA PHE A 17 11.38 -3.44 12.82
C PHE A 17 10.10 -4.08 12.28
N GLN A 18 10.12 -4.61 11.05
CA GLN A 18 8.94 -5.23 10.44
C GLN A 18 8.35 -6.40 11.24
N ARG A 19 9.08 -6.93 12.24
CA ARG A 19 8.60 -7.97 13.17
C ARG A 19 8.21 -7.43 14.54
N ALA A 20 8.83 -6.32 14.94
CA ALA A 20 8.64 -5.71 16.26
C ALA A 20 7.39 -4.82 16.31
N TRP A 21 6.95 -4.29 15.17
CA TRP A 21 5.74 -3.46 15.11
C TRP A 21 4.48 -4.31 15.13
N GLN A 22 3.99 -4.64 16.33
CA GLN A 22 2.85 -5.54 16.53
C GLN A 22 1.57 -5.11 15.79
N GLU A 23 1.39 -3.81 15.55
CA GLU A 23 0.21 -3.27 14.86
C GLU A 23 0.35 -3.23 13.32
N SER A 24 1.46 -3.70 12.76
CA SER A 24 1.67 -3.73 11.31
C SER A 24 1.20 -5.03 10.66
N ASP A 25 0.83 -4.94 9.38
CA ASP A 25 0.55 -6.12 8.54
C ASP A 25 1.77 -7.08 8.52
N MET A 26 2.98 -6.54 8.66
CA MET A 26 4.22 -7.31 8.61
C MET A 26 4.35 -8.25 9.82
N ALA A 27 4.11 -7.73 11.03
CA ALA A 27 4.13 -8.53 12.25
C ALA A 27 2.94 -9.51 12.29
N PHE A 28 1.78 -9.10 11.77
CA PHE A 28 0.63 -9.98 11.61
C PHE A 28 0.96 -11.20 10.73
N ASN A 29 1.50 -10.97 9.52
CA ASN A 29 1.88 -12.03 8.59
C ASN A 29 3.02 -12.91 9.15
N TRP A 30 3.96 -12.32 9.88
CA TRP A 30 5.01 -13.06 10.58
C TRP A 30 4.45 -14.00 11.65
N THR A 31 3.52 -13.50 12.47
CA THR A 31 2.89 -14.27 13.54
C THR A 31 2.07 -15.43 12.97
N TRP A 32 1.25 -15.16 11.93
CA TRP A 32 0.42 -16.18 11.31
C TRP A 32 1.26 -17.26 10.63
N SER A 33 2.28 -16.89 9.85
CA SER A 33 3.19 -17.88 9.26
C SER A 33 3.91 -18.72 10.33
N GLY A 34 4.20 -18.15 11.50
CA GLY A 34 4.78 -18.86 12.63
C GLY A 34 3.84 -19.92 13.21
N ARG A 35 2.54 -19.61 13.36
CA ARG A 35 1.53 -20.59 13.80
C ARG A 35 1.37 -21.74 12.81
N ILE A 36 1.43 -21.47 11.51
CA ILE A 36 1.40 -22.51 10.47
C ILE A 36 2.59 -23.45 10.64
N LEU A 37 3.80 -22.92 10.84
CA LEU A 37 5.02 -23.72 11.07
C LEU A 37 4.96 -24.51 12.39
N ALA A 38 4.29 -23.99 13.41
CA ALA A 38 4.04 -24.68 14.67
C ALA A 38 2.96 -25.77 14.59
N GLY A 39 2.34 -25.98 13.41
CA GLY A 39 1.37 -27.05 13.16
C GLY A 39 -0.08 -26.59 13.06
N ASP A 40 -0.40 -25.31 13.30
CA ASP A 40 -1.75 -24.77 13.09
C ASP A 40 -2.00 -24.43 11.61
N VAL A 41 -1.86 -25.44 10.75
CA VAL A 41 -2.05 -25.32 9.29
C VAL A 41 -3.49 -24.96 8.94
N LEU A 42 -4.47 -25.26 9.79
CA LEU A 42 -5.86 -24.90 9.56
C LEU A 42 -6.22 -23.53 10.13
N GLY A 43 -5.36 -22.87 10.90
CA GLY A 43 -5.68 -21.61 11.57
C GLY A 43 -6.91 -21.76 12.48
N ARG A 44 -6.93 -22.80 13.33
CA ARG A 44 -8.03 -23.01 14.29
C ARG A 44 -8.11 -21.84 15.25
N ASP A 45 -6.95 -21.38 15.70
CA ASP A 45 -6.79 -20.13 16.42
C ASP A 45 -6.40 -19.04 15.40
N THR A 46 -7.42 -18.51 14.73
CA THR A 46 -7.22 -17.49 13.69
C THR A 46 -6.50 -16.28 14.28
N VAL A 47 -5.41 -15.86 13.62
CA VAL A 47 -4.69 -14.65 14.00
C VAL A 47 -5.50 -13.44 13.54
N TYR A 48 -5.65 -12.47 14.44
CA TYR A 48 -6.27 -11.18 14.18
C TYR A 48 -5.29 -10.08 14.59
N GLU A 49 -5.26 -8.99 13.83
CA GLU A 49 -4.71 -7.75 14.36
C GLU A 49 -5.67 -7.22 15.43
N TYR A 50 -5.13 -6.85 16.58
CA TYR A 50 -5.90 -6.28 17.68
C TYR A 50 -5.14 -5.11 18.31
N THR A 51 -5.19 -3.99 17.61
CA THR A 51 -4.47 -2.76 17.92
C THR A 51 -5.03 -2.04 19.15
N ASP A 52 -4.30 -1.06 19.67
CA ASP A 52 -4.71 -0.29 20.85
C ASP A 52 -6.03 0.46 20.63
N TRP A 53 -6.24 0.98 19.41
CA TRP A 53 -7.51 1.64 19.08
C TRP A 53 -8.68 0.64 19.03
N MET A 54 -8.47 -0.59 18.58
CA MET A 54 -9.50 -1.63 18.60
C MET A 54 -9.86 -2.02 20.04
N GLN A 55 -8.85 -2.14 20.91
CA GLN A 55 -9.02 -2.43 22.34
C GLN A 55 -9.85 -1.34 23.04
N SER A 56 -9.59 -0.07 22.72
CA SER A 56 -10.36 1.06 23.27
C SER A 56 -11.83 1.06 22.84
N MET A 57 -12.15 0.43 21.71
CA MET A 57 -13.49 0.43 21.13
C MET A 57 -14.35 -0.75 21.62
N ALA A 58 -13.79 -1.96 21.63
CA ALA A 58 -14.50 -3.17 22.07
C ALA A 58 -13.55 -4.34 22.39
N PRO A 59 -13.99 -5.31 23.22
CA PRO A 59 -13.28 -6.58 23.41
C PRO A 59 -13.16 -7.39 22.10
N LEU A 60 -12.14 -8.25 22.00
CA LEU A 60 -11.87 -9.06 20.81
C LEU A 60 -13.07 -9.92 20.36
N ASP A 61 -13.80 -10.54 21.28
CA ASP A 61 -14.99 -11.36 20.95
C ASP A 61 -16.08 -10.54 20.24
N THR A 62 -16.16 -9.24 20.54
CA THR A 62 -17.08 -8.32 19.85
C THR A 62 -16.59 -8.02 18.44
N TRP A 63 -15.29 -7.80 18.26
CA TRP A 63 -14.68 -7.66 16.94
C TRP A 63 -14.88 -8.91 16.08
N GLN A 64 -14.63 -10.09 16.63
CA GLN A 64 -14.85 -11.37 15.95
C GLN A 64 -16.29 -11.55 15.48
N ARG A 65 -17.27 -11.10 16.28
CA ARG A 65 -18.68 -11.08 15.87
C ARG A 65 -18.93 -10.06 14.75
N TRP A 66 -18.41 -8.83 14.85
CA TRP A 66 -18.53 -7.83 13.79
C TRP A 66 -17.85 -8.26 12.48
N TRP A 67 -16.84 -9.13 12.56
CA TRP A 67 -16.16 -9.77 11.44
C TRP A 67 -16.91 -10.98 10.86
N GLY A 68 -18.01 -11.40 11.48
CA GLY A 68 -18.83 -12.53 11.04
C GLY A 68 -18.41 -13.89 11.61
N GLY A 69 -17.42 -13.92 12.52
CA GLY A 69 -17.05 -15.11 13.31
C GLY A 69 -15.55 -15.26 13.54
N GLN A 70 -15.19 -15.85 14.68
CA GLN A 70 -13.81 -16.06 15.18
C GLN A 70 -12.93 -16.99 14.32
N HIS A 71 -13.52 -17.72 13.37
CA HIS A 71 -12.77 -18.63 12.49
C HIS A 71 -12.62 -18.07 11.07
N ILE A 72 -13.14 -16.87 10.78
CA ILE A 72 -12.94 -16.22 9.48
C ILE A 72 -11.57 -15.56 9.49
N PHE A 73 -10.72 -15.89 8.53
CA PHE A 73 -9.39 -15.27 8.41
C PHE A 73 -9.47 -13.75 8.33
N TYR A 74 -8.61 -13.06 9.08
CA TYR A 74 -8.55 -11.60 9.07
C TYR A 74 -8.23 -11.04 7.68
N GLN A 75 -7.20 -11.57 7.00
CA GLN A 75 -6.85 -11.25 5.61
C GLN A 75 -6.88 -12.50 4.72
N ALA A 76 -6.90 -12.29 3.39
CA ALA A 76 -6.78 -13.38 2.43
C ALA A 76 -5.52 -14.24 2.68
N PRO A 77 -5.65 -15.58 2.71
CA PRO A 77 -4.66 -16.43 3.37
C PRO A 77 -3.41 -16.75 2.55
N LEU A 78 -3.37 -16.49 1.23
CA LEU A 78 -2.29 -17.07 0.41
C LEU A 78 -0.89 -16.58 0.82
N TYR A 79 -0.77 -15.33 1.25
CA TYR A 79 0.52 -14.78 1.63
C TYR A 79 1.10 -15.39 2.92
N PRO A 80 0.39 -15.46 4.06
CA PRO A 80 0.87 -16.15 5.27
C PRO A 80 1.36 -17.60 5.02
N TYR A 81 0.65 -18.38 4.20
CA TYR A 81 1.07 -19.74 3.85
C TYR A 81 2.30 -19.75 2.94
N THR A 82 2.38 -18.83 1.98
CA THR A 82 3.56 -18.65 1.14
C THR A 82 4.77 -18.26 1.99
N LEU A 83 4.59 -17.34 2.94
CA LEU A 83 5.62 -16.89 3.88
C LEU A 83 6.06 -18.03 4.80
N ALA A 84 5.15 -18.85 5.32
CA ALA A 84 5.49 -20.06 6.07
C ALA A 84 6.37 -21.01 5.24
N GLY A 85 6.01 -21.22 3.97
CA GLY A 85 6.84 -21.99 3.03
C GLY A 85 8.24 -21.40 2.82
N MET A 86 8.35 -20.08 2.63
CA MET A 86 9.64 -19.38 2.49
C MET A 86 10.51 -19.56 3.73
N ARG A 87 9.92 -19.38 4.91
CA ARG A 87 10.60 -19.55 6.20
C ARG A 87 11.06 -20.99 6.43
N LEU A 88 10.24 -21.97 6.05
CA LEU A 88 10.60 -23.39 6.16
C LEU A 88 11.83 -23.75 5.30
N VAL A 89 11.93 -23.22 4.08
CA VAL A 89 12.99 -23.62 3.13
C VAL A 89 14.24 -22.75 3.22
N ALA A 90 14.12 -21.46 3.51
CA ALA A 90 15.22 -20.51 3.50
C ALA A 90 15.63 -20.03 4.91
N GLY A 91 14.78 -20.24 5.91
CA GLY A 91 14.97 -19.77 7.28
C GLY A 91 14.34 -18.40 7.56
N ASP A 92 14.48 -17.98 8.81
CA ASP A 92 13.80 -16.81 9.38
C ASP A 92 14.61 -15.50 9.27
N GLY A 93 15.73 -15.47 8.54
CA GLY A 93 16.54 -14.25 8.36
C GLY A 93 15.92 -13.24 7.39
N PHE A 94 16.26 -11.95 7.53
CA PHE A 94 15.88 -10.90 6.57
C PHE A 94 16.29 -11.29 5.14
N TRP A 95 17.53 -11.73 4.95
CA TRP A 95 18.05 -12.14 3.66
C TRP A 95 17.37 -13.38 3.10
N SER A 96 17.06 -14.36 3.96
CA SER A 96 16.38 -15.59 3.57
C SER A 96 15.04 -15.31 2.92
N VAL A 97 14.15 -14.63 3.65
CA VAL A 97 12.81 -14.30 3.14
C VAL A 97 12.89 -13.24 2.04
N GLY A 98 13.76 -12.24 2.21
CA GLY A 98 13.95 -11.17 1.22
C GLY A 98 14.38 -11.69 -0.15
N LEU A 99 15.25 -12.70 -0.22
CA LEU A 99 15.64 -13.35 -1.48
C LEU A 99 14.47 -14.11 -2.11
N CYS A 100 13.66 -14.83 -1.33
CA CYS A 100 12.46 -15.49 -1.84
C CYS A 100 11.46 -14.48 -2.44
N GLN A 101 11.24 -13.34 -1.79
CA GLN A 101 10.36 -12.29 -2.32
C GLN A 101 10.97 -11.58 -3.53
N ALA A 102 12.30 -11.39 -3.56
CA ALA A 102 12.99 -10.89 -4.74
C ALA A 102 12.83 -11.82 -5.95
N LEU A 103 12.76 -13.15 -5.76
CA LEU A 103 12.46 -14.10 -6.83
C LEU A 103 11.03 -13.92 -7.38
N LEU A 104 10.04 -13.64 -6.52
CA LEU A 104 8.70 -13.24 -6.97
C LEU A 104 8.74 -11.93 -7.78
N GLY A 105 9.55 -10.97 -7.35
CA GLY A 105 9.80 -9.73 -8.10
C GLY A 105 10.41 -9.99 -9.49
N VAL A 106 11.39 -10.88 -9.59
CA VAL A 106 11.97 -11.31 -10.89
C VAL A 106 10.93 -12.01 -11.75
N ALA A 107 10.10 -12.89 -11.17
CA ALA A 107 9.01 -13.54 -11.89
C ALA A 107 7.99 -12.52 -12.42
N SER A 108 7.66 -11.48 -11.64
CA SER A 108 6.81 -10.37 -12.10
C SER A 108 7.40 -9.65 -13.30
N VAL A 109 8.70 -9.34 -13.30
CA VAL A 109 9.38 -8.72 -14.47
C VAL A 109 9.32 -9.64 -15.70
N ALA A 110 9.58 -10.94 -15.52
CA ALA A 110 9.49 -11.91 -16.60
C ALA A 110 8.06 -12.02 -17.15
N LEU A 111 7.03 -12.00 -16.30
CA LEU A 111 5.64 -12.03 -16.72
C LEU A 111 5.22 -10.76 -17.46
N VAL A 112 5.70 -9.58 -17.04
CA VAL A 112 5.53 -8.32 -17.79
C VAL A 112 6.13 -8.44 -19.19
N PHE A 113 7.36 -8.94 -19.31
CA PHE A 113 7.98 -9.21 -20.63
C PHE A 113 7.14 -10.16 -21.48
N LEU A 114 6.74 -11.30 -20.92
CA LEU A 114 6.01 -12.35 -21.64
C LEU A 114 4.61 -11.88 -22.08
N LEU A 115 3.93 -11.11 -21.24
CA LEU A 115 2.63 -10.53 -21.55
C LEU A 115 2.78 -9.47 -22.65
N ALA A 116 3.80 -8.61 -22.56
CA ALA A 116 4.10 -7.63 -23.58
C ALA A 116 4.45 -8.28 -24.92
N ALA A 117 5.32 -9.29 -24.93
CA ALA A 117 5.73 -10.03 -26.13
C ALA A 117 4.57 -10.74 -26.82
N ARG A 118 3.51 -11.06 -26.07
CA ARG A 118 2.31 -11.71 -26.59
C ARG A 118 1.31 -10.73 -27.20
N LEU A 119 1.23 -9.52 -26.68
CA LEU A 119 0.20 -8.54 -27.02
C LEU A 119 0.71 -7.41 -27.93
N PHE A 120 1.98 -7.06 -27.80
CA PHE A 120 2.64 -5.97 -28.50
C PHE A 120 3.85 -6.49 -29.29
N GLY A 121 4.34 -5.69 -30.24
CA GLY A 121 5.53 -6.00 -31.05
C GLY A 121 6.67 -5.02 -30.80
N GLY A 122 7.73 -5.13 -31.60
CA GLY A 122 8.88 -4.22 -31.54
C GLY A 122 9.68 -4.34 -30.24
N ALA A 123 10.18 -3.22 -29.73
CA ALA A 123 10.98 -3.18 -28.50
C ALA A 123 10.14 -3.14 -27.22
N VAL A 124 8.80 -3.06 -27.33
CA VAL A 124 7.85 -2.95 -26.21
C VAL A 124 8.11 -4.00 -25.11
N PRO A 125 8.35 -5.30 -25.40
CA PRO A 125 8.55 -6.28 -24.34
C PRO A 125 9.79 -6.01 -23.50
N ALA A 126 10.91 -5.66 -24.15
CA ALA A 126 12.15 -5.34 -23.47
C ALA A 126 12.03 -4.04 -22.65
N ILE A 127 11.41 -3.00 -23.22
CA ILE A 127 11.19 -1.73 -22.53
C ILE A 127 10.27 -1.93 -21.30
N ALA A 128 9.21 -2.73 -21.43
CA ALA A 128 8.30 -3.03 -20.32
C ALA A 128 9.01 -3.79 -19.19
N ALA A 129 9.85 -4.78 -19.55
CA ALA A 129 10.64 -5.52 -18.57
C ALA A 129 11.63 -4.63 -17.82
N VAL A 130 12.33 -3.74 -18.52
CA VAL A 130 13.23 -2.76 -17.91
C VAL A 130 12.44 -1.79 -17.03
N GLY A 131 11.30 -1.28 -17.50
CA GLY A 131 10.41 -0.42 -16.71
C GLY A 131 9.96 -1.08 -15.40
N ALA A 132 9.54 -2.35 -15.45
CA ALA A 132 9.15 -3.12 -14.26
C ALA A 132 10.34 -3.44 -13.34
N ALA A 133 11.53 -3.66 -13.89
CA ALA A 133 12.73 -3.88 -13.08
C ALA A 133 13.18 -2.62 -12.34
N LEU A 134 12.96 -1.44 -12.94
CA LEU A 134 13.36 -0.15 -12.39
C LEU A 134 12.24 0.57 -11.60
N TYR A 135 11.02 0.03 -11.56
CA TYR A 135 9.90 0.67 -10.88
C TYR A 135 10.09 0.68 -9.36
N GLY A 136 10.25 1.89 -8.82
CA GLY A 136 10.62 2.13 -7.42
C GLY A 136 9.71 1.46 -6.41
N PRO A 137 8.39 1.66 -6.49
CA PRO A 137 7.45 1.02 -5.58
C PRO A 137 7.50 -0.52 -5.60
N PHE A 138 7.84 -1.19 -6.72
CA PHE A 138 8.11 -2.64 -6.67
C PHE A 138 9.34 -2.94 -5.82
N LEU A 139 10.44 -2.22 -6.07
CA LEU A 139 11.68 -2.40 -5.32
C LEU A 139 11.51 -2.09 -3.83
N LEU A 140 10.68 -1.10 -3.48
CA LEU A 140 10.45 -0.74 -2.09
C LEU A 140 9.69 -1.85 -1.35
N HIS A 141 8.62 -2.42 -1.92
CA HIS A 141 7.74 -3.32 -1.17
C HIS A 141 8.25 -4.77 -1.11
N GLU A 142 9.12 -5.20 -2.04
CA GLU A 142 9.70 -6.56 -2.08
C GLU A 142 10.47 -7.02 -0.82
N PRO A 143 11.21 -6.17 -0.09
CA PRO A 143 11.93 -6.56 1.13
C PRO A 143 11.04 -6.72 2.37
N PHE A 144 9.81 -6.22 2.33
CA PHE A 144 8.91 -6.19 3.47
C PHE A 144 8.01 -7.43 3.52
N LEU A 145 7.62 -7.84 4.72
CA LEU A 145 6.70 -8.96 4.94
C LEU A 145 5.24 -8.62 4.58
N LEU A 146 5.03 -8.16 3.34
CA LEU A 146 3.75 -7.72 2.80
C LEU A 146 3.33 -8.58 1.60
N ARG A 147 2.01 -8.72 1.44
CA ARG A 147 1.39 -9.53 0.39
C ARG A 147 1.48 -8.97 -1.03
N ASP A 148 1.94 -7.72 -1.18
CA ASP A 148 1.92 -6.96 -2.43
C ASP A 148 2.65 -7.66 -3.59
N SER A 149 3.90 -8.11 -3.38
CA SER A 149 4.69 -8.76 -4.43
C SER A 149 4.04 -10.06 -4.92
N LEU A 150 3.44 -10.83 -4.01
CA LEU A 150 2.70 -12.03 -4.35
C LEU A 150 1.46 -11.69 -5.16
N ALA A 151 0.67 -10.70 -4.72
CA ALA A 151 -0.54 -10.26 -5.41
C ALA A 151 -0.28 -9.75 -6.84
N VAL A 152 0.82 -9.00 -7.05
CA VAL A 152 1.25 -8.57 -8.39
C VAL A 152 1.62 -9.78 -9.25
N THR A 153 2.41 -10.71 -8.71
CA THR A 153 2.88 -11.89 -9.44
C THR A 153 1.72 -12.78 -9.87
N THR A 154 0.78 -13.08 -8.97
CA THR A 154 -0.40 -13.90 -9.27
C THR A 154 -1.33 -13.22 -10.27
N SER A 155 -1.51 -11.91 -10.17
CA SER A 155 -2.31 -11.13 -11.13
C SER A 155 -1.72 -11.15 -12.53
N LEU A 156 -0.40 -10.94 -12.66
CA LEU A 156 0.31 -11.00 -13.94
C LEU A 156 0.27 -12.42 -14.54
N LEU A 157 0.44 -13.44 -13.70
CA LEU A 157 0.37 -14.84 -14.13
C LEU A 157 -1.03 -15.20 -14.64
N LEU A 158 -2.08 -14.75 -13.95
CA LEU A 158 -3.47 -14.87 -14.39
C LEU A 158 -3.68 -14.21 -15.76
N LEU A 159 -3.27 -12.94 -15.92
CA LEU A 159 -3.42 -12.20 -17.17
C LEU A 159 -2.67 -12.89 -18.33
N TRP A 160 -1.43 -13.33 -18.07
CA TRP A 160 -0.64 -14.08 -19.04
C TRP A 160 -1.31 -15.40 -19.45
N CYS A 161 -1.87 -16.14 -18.49
CA CYS A 161 -2.61 -17.37 -18.75
C CYS A 161 -3.85 -17.10 -19.61
N LEU A 162 -4.70 -16.14 -19.20
CA LEU A 162 -5.93 -15.78 -19.90
C LEU A 162 -5.70 -15.37 -21.36
N VAL A 163 -4.68 -14.55 -21.63
CA VAL A 163 -4.32 -14.14 -23.01
C VAL A 163 -3.88 -15.34 -23.86
N ARG A 164 -3.34 -16.39 -23.24
CA ARG A 164 -2.89 -17.63 -23.90
C ARG A 164 -3.95 -18.72 -23.95
N SER A 165 -5.07 -18.58 -23.23
CA SER A 165 -6.06 -19.66 -23.13
C SER A 165 -6.61 -20.08 -24.49
N GLY A 166 -6.83 -19.12 -25.40
CA GLY A 166 -7.41 -19.42 -26.72
C GLY A 166 -8.66 -20.28 -26.56
N ASP A 167 -8.79 -21.32 -27.38
CA ASP A 167 -9.95 -22.23 -27.36
C ASP A 167 -9.69 -23.47 -26.48
N SER A 168 -8.56 -23.51 -25.76
CA SER A 168 -8.12 -24.65 -24.96
C SER A 168 -8.81 -24.71 -23.60
N VAL A 169 -9.69 -25.68 -23.42
CA VAL A 169 -10.43 -25.93 -22.17
C VAL A 169 -9.49 -26.12 -20.97
N ALA A 170 -8.39 -26.85 -21.14
CA ALA A 170 -7.41 -27.08 -20.07
C ALA A 170 -6.78 -25.77 -19.57
N ARG A 171 -6.48 -24.82 -20.47
CA ARG A 171 -5.93 -23.52 -20.07
C ARG A 171 -6.97 -22.66 -19.34
N TRP A 172 -8.25 -22.78 -19.68
CA TRP A 172 -9.33 -22.13 -18.94
C TRP A 172 -9.50 -22.68 -17.52
N LEU A 173 -9.30 -23.98 -17.33
CA LEU A 173 -9.24 -24.59 -16.00
C LEU A 173 -8.07 -24.03 -15.17
N VAL A 174 -6.88 -23.96 -15.76
CA VAL A 174 -5.71 -23.34 -15.09
C VAL A 174 -5.96 -21.86 -14.80
N ALA A 175 -6.59 -21.12 -15.72
CA ALA A 175 -6.94 -19.73 -15.50
C ALA A 175 -7.93 -19.54 -14.34
N GLY A 176 -8.88 -20.46 -14.15
CA GLY A 176 -9.77 -20.45 -12.99
C GLY A 176 -9.02 -20.67 -11.67
N MET A 177 -8.08 -21.62 -11.63
CA MET A 177 -7.23 -21.83 -10.45
C MET A 177 -6.39 -20.59 -10.14
N LEU A 178 -5.75 -19.99 -11.16
CA LEU A 178 -4.96 -18.76 -11.01
C LEU A 178 -5.80 -17.55 -10.61
N PHE A 179 -7.06 -17.48 -11.06
CA PHE A 179 -8.00 -16.45 -10.61
C PHE A 179 -8.24 -16.56 -9.12
N THR A 180 -8.51 -17.77 -8.62
CA THR A 180 -8.64 -18.01 -7.19
C THR A 180 -7.36 -17.68 -6.42
N LEU A 181 -6.18 -18.06 -6.91
CA LEU A 181 -4.92 -17.68 -6.26
C LEU A 181 -4.74 -16.15 -6.19
N ALA A 182 -5.11 -15.42 -7.25
CA ALA A 182 -5.07 -13.96 -7.22
C ALA A 182 -6.04 -13.38 -6.17
N VAL A 183 -7.25 -13.94 -6.05
CA VAL A 183 -8.23 -13.55 -5.01
C VAL A 183 -7.71 -13.84 -3.60
N LEU A 184 -7.09 -15.00 -3.39
CA LEU A 184 -6.53 -15.40 -2.10
C LEU A 184 -5.22 -14.66 -1.76
N ALA A 185 -4.54 -14.07 -2.75
CA ALA A 185 -3.42 -13.15 -2.53
C ALA A 185 -3.89 -11.74 -2.15
N ARG A 186 -4.97 -11.27 -2.81
CA ARG A 186 -5.55 -9.96 -2.59
C ARG A 186 -7.02 -9.94 -3.01
N GLU A 187 -7.88 -9.59 -2.07
CA GLU A 187 -9.33 -9.71 -2.16
C GLU A 187 -9.91 -8.93 -3.36
N SER A 188 -9.33 -7.76 -3.67
CA SER A 188 -9.80 -6.89 -4.75
C SER A 188 -9.69 -7.52 -6.14
N ALA A 189 -8.89 -8.58 -6.32
CA ALA A 189 -8.86 -9.33 -7.57
C ALA A 189 -10.21 -9.98 -7.91
N LEU A 190 -11.09 -10.18 -6.92
CA LEU A 190 -12.44 -10.72 -7.13
C LEU A 190 -13.26 -9.83 -8.09
N LEU A 191 -13.06 -8.50 -8.03
CA LEU A 191 -13.75 -7.54 -8.89
C LEU A 191 -13.41 -7.70 -10.38
N PHE A 192 -12.35 -8.42 -10.71
CA PHE A 192 -12.02 -8.76 -12.09
C PHE A 192 -12.89 -9.89 -12.67
N GLY A 193 -13.51 -10.72 -11.81
CA GLY A 193 -14.31 -11.88 -12.21
C GLY A 193 -15.43 -11.56 -13.21
N PRO A 194 -16.31 -10.57 -12.94
CA PRO A 194 -17.35 -10.16 -13.89
C PRO A 194 -16.80 -9.74 -15.25
N PHE A 195 -15.62 -9.11 -15.30
CA PHE A 195 -15.00 -8.72 -16.55
C PHE A 195 -14.35 -9.89 -17.29
N VAL A 196 -13.84 -10.90 -16.59
CA VAL A 196 -13.41 -12.17 -17.22
C VAL A 196 -14.61 -12.86 -17.86
N ALA A 197 -15.77 -12.91 -17.18
CA ALA A 197 -17.00 -13.45 -17.74
C ALA A 197 -17.47 -12.67 -18.98
N LEU A 198 -17.51 -11.33 -18.89
CA LEU A 198 -17.83 -10.46 -20.03
C LEU A 198 -16.89 -10.72 -21.21
N TRP A 199 -15.59 -10.85 -20.95
CA TRP A 199 -14.59 -11.11 -21.98
C TRP A 199 -14.77 -12.50 -22.63
N MET A 200 -15.06 -13.54 -21.84
CA MET A 200 -15.39 -14.87 -22.35
C MET A 200 -16.60 -14.83 -23.29
N VAL A 201 -17.68 -14.18 -22.87
CA VAL A 201 -18.90 -14.05 -23.70
C VAL A 201 -18.58 -13.31 -24.99
N GLN A 202 -17.90 -12.16 -24.93
CA GLN A 202 -17.54 -11.40 -26.13
C GLN A 202 -16.66 -12.20 -27.10
N ARG A 203 -15.74 -13.00 -26.57
CA ARG A 203 -14.82 -13.82 -27.36
C ARG A 203 -15.50 -15.02 -28.02
N PHE A 204 -16.40 -15.69 -27.32
CA PHE A 204 -17.00 -16.96 -27.77
C PHE A 204 -18.51 -16.88 -28.07
N ARG A 205 -19.10 -15.68 -28.14
CA ARG A 205 -20.54 -15.50 -28.45
C ARG A 205 -21.01 -16.20 -29.72
N ALA A 206 -20.14 -16.33 -30.73
CA ALA A 206 -20.46 -17.03 -31.97
C ALA A 206 -20.35 -18.57 -31.85
N GLN A 207 -19.85 -19.09 -30.73
CA GLN A 207 -19.60 -20.50 -30.48
C GLN A 207 -20.17 -20.92 -29.10
N PRO A 208 -21.51 -20.96 -28.92
CA PRO A 208 -22.14 -21.14 -27.60
C PRO A 208 -21.75 -22.44 -26.91
N ARG A 209 -21.53 -23.53 -27.67
CA ARG A 209 -21.04 -24.81 -27.10
C ARG A 209 -19.63 -24.68 -26.52
N LEU A 210 -18.73 -23.97 -27.21
CA LEU A 210 -17.38 -23.73 -26.71
C LEU A 210 -17.43 -22.79 -25.50
N LEU A 211 -18.25 -21.73 -25.55
CA LEU A 211 -18.48 -20.82 -24.42
C LEU A 211 -18.91 -21.60 -23.16
N GLY A 212 -19.84 -22.55 -23.29
CA GLY A 212 -20.25 -23.40 -22.18
C GLY A 212 -19.10 -24.24 -21.61
N ARG A 213 -18.29 -24.87 -22.48
CA ARG A 213 -17.13 -25.69 -22.06
C ARG A 213 -16.04 -24.86 -21.36
N VAL A 214 -15.67 -23.70 -21.91
CA VAL A 214 -14.63 -22.86 -21.30
C VAL A 214 -15.11 -22.21 -20.01
N THR A 215 -16.40 -21.83 -19.93
CA THR A 215 -17.01 -21.34 -18.69
C THR A 215 -17.01 -22.42 -17.62
N LEU A 216 -17.44 -23.64 -17.95
CA LEU A 216 -17.44 -24.76 -17.03
C LEU A 216 -16.02 -25.08 -16.55
N ALA A 217 -15.03 -25.08 -17.46
CA ALA A 217 -13.64 -25.33 -17.10
C ALA A 217 -13.08 -24.23 -16.19
N PHE A 218 -13.36 -22.96 -16.47
CA PHE A 218 -12.96 -21.85 -15.61
C PHE A 218 -13.59 -21.97 -14.22
N VAL A 219 -14.89 -22.23 -14.13
CA VAL A 219 -15.60 -22.44 -12.85
C VAL A 219 -15.05 -23.65 -12.10
N ALA A 220 -14.79 -24.77 -12.79
CA ALA A 220 -14.17 -25.95 -12.19
C ALA A 220 -12.75 -25.65 -11.68
N GLY A 221 -11.99 -24.84 -12.42
CA GLY A 221 -10.69 -24.32 -11.99
C GLY A 221 -10.80 -23.48 -10.72
N CYS A 222 -11.75 -22.54 -10.67
CA CYS A 222 -12.01 -21.73 -9.48
C CYS A 222 -12.39 -22.60 -8.29
N ALA A 223 -13.28 -23.58 -8.48
CA ALA A 223 -13.71 -24.52 -7.45
C ALA A 223 -12.53 -25.34 -6.91
N ALA A 224 -11.67 -25.85 -7.80
CA ALA A 224 -10.46 -26.57 -7.40
C ALA A 224 -9.48 -25.66 -6.64
N GLY A 225 -9.33 -24.41 -7.06
CA GLY A 225 -8.50 -23.42 -6.35
C GLY A 225 -9.04 -23.06 -4.96
N PHE A 226 -10.37 -22.98 -4.79
CA PHE A 226 -11.00 -22.68 -3.51
C PHE A 226 -11.14 -23.92 -2.62
N ALA A 227 -10.95 -25.12 -3.14
CA ALA A 227 -11.16 -26.37 -2.40
C ALA A 227 -10.38 -26.43 -1.07
N PRO A 228 -9.09 -26.04 -0.98
CA PRO A 228 -8.38 -26.05 0.31
C PRO A 228 -9.00 -25.10 1.34
N LEU A 229 -9.39 -23.90 0.91
CA LEU A 229 -10.07 -22.93 1.77
C LEU A 229 -11.42 -23.48 2.25
N VAL A 230 -12.24 -23.99 1.33
CA VAL A 230 -13.57 -24.53 1.64
C VAL A 230 -13.45 -25.71 2.60
N ALA A 231 -12.54 -26.65 2.34
CA ALA A 231 -12.29 -27.78 3.21
C ALA A 231 -11.86 -27.34 4.61
N ARG A 232 -10.95 -26.37 4.71
CA ARG A 232 -10.55 -25.77 5.99
C ARG A 232 -11.74 -25.15 6.69
N ASN A 233 -12.52 -24.31 6.00
CA ASN A 233 -13.63 -23.58 6.60
C ASN A 233 -14.68 -24.52 7.16
N VAL A 234 -15.05 -25.57 6.42
CA VAL A 234 -15.95 -26.61 6.90
C VAL A 234 -15.37 -27.32 8.13
N ALA A 235 -14.08 -27.65 8.12
CA ALA A 235 -13.42 -28.35 9.23
C ALA A 235 -13.34 -27.52 10.53
N VAL A 236 -13.27 -26.18 10.44
CA VAL A 236 -13.22 -25.28 11.60
C VAL A 236 -14.56 -24.59 11.90
N GLY A 237 -15.64 -24.95 11.20
CA GLY A 237 -16.97 -24.36 11.41
C GLY A 237 -17.15 -22.93 10.89
N ALA A 238 -16.27 -22.45 9.99
CA ALA A 238 -16.43 -21.18 9.30
C ALA A 238 -17.32 -21.30 8.05
N LEU A 239 -17.86 -20.17 7.59
CA LEU A 239 -18.60 -20.09 6.32
C LEU A 239 -17.73 -20.58 5.15
N PRO A 240 -18.18 -21.56 4.32
CA PRO A 240 -17.33 -22.25 3.35
C PRO A 240 -16.53 -21.34 2.42
N LEU A 241 -17.13 -20.26 1.92
CA LEU A 241 -16.50 -19.34 0.96
C LEU A 241 -15.92 -18.07 1.60
N SER A 242 -15.88 -17.96 2.94
CA SER A 242 -15.31 -16.79 3.60
C SER A 242 -13.77 -16.87 3.61
N PHE A 243 -13.10 -15.83 3.11
CA PHE A 243 -11.63 -15.80 2.99
C PHE A 243 -10.96 -14.59 3.65
N SER A 244 -11.72 -13.59 4.09
CA SER A 244 -11.20 -12.34 4.65
C SER A 244 -12.30 -11.59 5.39
N THR A 245 -11.99 -10.99 6.55
CA THR A 245 -12.91 -10.09 7.27
C THR A 245 -12.81 -8.65 6.75
N ARG A 246 -11.73 -8.30 6.03
CA ARG A 246 -11.37 -6.92 5.67
C ARG A 246 -12.41 -6.17 4.83
N ALA A 247 -13.28 -6.86 4.09
CA ALA A 247 -14.21 -6.20 3.17
C ALA A 247 -15.09 -5.16 3.88
N ILE A 248 -15.54 -5.45 5.10
CA ILE A 248 -16.37 -4.54 5.91
C ILE A 248 -15.57 -3.30 6.33
N GLU A 249 -14.42 -3.50 6.96
CA GLU A 249 -13.58 -2.42 7.48
C GLU A 249 -13.02 -1.55 6.37
N ILE A 250 -12.46 -2.14 5.30
CA ILE A 250 -11.91 -1.38 4.17
C ILE A 250 -12.96 -0.48 3.54
N PHE A 251 -14.20 -0.96 3.40
CA PHE A 251 -15.28 -0.14 2.86
C PHE A 251 -15.64 1.00 3.81
N LEU A 252 -15.81 0.71 5.09
CA LEU A 252 -16.11 1.70 6.12
C LEU A 252 -15.03 2.79 6.18
N ASP A 253 -13.78 2.39 6.37
CA ASP A 253 -12.63 3.27 6.53
C ASP A 253 -12.40 4.16 5.31
N GLY A 254 -12.74 3.67 4.11
CA GLY A 254 -12.56 4.40 2.85
C GLY A 254 -13.77 5.18 2.35
N ASN A 255 -14.95 5.02 2.96
CA ASN A 255 -16.20 5.61 2.43
C ASN A 255 -17.04 6.35 3.46
N ALA A 256 -16.78 6.25 4.77
CA ALA A 256 -17.48 7.07 5.77
C ALA A 256 -17.30 8.58 5.51
N VAL A 257 -18.28 9.40 5.95
CA VAL A 257 -18.29 10.85 5.71
C VAL A 257 -17.02 11.57 6.18
N ASP A 258 -16.44 11.10 7.28
CA ASP A 258 -15.26 11.63 7.97
C ASP A 258 -13.99 10.77 7.76
N SER A 259 -14.04 9.82 6.82
CA SER A 259 -12.90 9.01 6.38
C SER A 259 -11.68 9.88 6.01
N GLY A 260 -10.49 9.33 6.23
CA GLY A 260 -9.24 9.94 5.76
C GLY A 260 -9.10 9.99 4.23
N LEU A 261 -9.81 9.10 3.51
CA LEU A 261 -9.79 8.87 2.05
C LEU A 261 -8.42 8.46 1.47
N VAL A 262 -7.32 8.99 2.02
CA VAL A 262 -5.92 8.64 1.78
C VAL A 262 -5.24 8.49 3.14
N GLY A 263 -4.52 7.39 3.32
CA GLY A 263 -3.99 6.99 4.63
C GLY A 263 -5.09 6.55 5.60
N LEU A 264 -4.70 5.84 6.66
CA LEU A 264 -5.65 5.31 7.64
C LEU A 264 -6.09 6.40 8.62
N LYS A 265 -7.40 6.65 8.68
CA LYS A 265 -8.06 7.41 9.74
C LYS A 265 -9.34 6.67 10.10
N ILE A 266 -9.47 6.26 11.36
CA ILE A 266 -10.64 5.54 11.85
C ILE A 266 -11.84 6.50 11.94
N PRO A 267 -12.95 6.25 11.22
CA PRO A 267 -14.16 7.06 11.31
C PRO A 267 -14.77 7.07 12.73
N ALA A 268 -15.38 8.19 13.13
CA ALA A 268 -16.04 8.29 14.44
C ALA A 268 -17.23 7.33 14.56
N ALA A 269 -17.90 7.05 13.44
CA ALA A 269 -19.06 6.17 13.38
C ALA A 269 -18.70 4.66 13.34
N THR A 270 -17.41 4.30 13.42
CA THR A 270 -16.96 2.91 13.21
C THR A 270 -17.68 1.90 14.09
N ARG A 271 -17.73 2.15 15.40
CA ARG A 271 -18.44 1.28 16.35
C ARG A 271 -19.89 1.08 15.96
N THR A 272 -20.64 2.17 15.76
CA THR A 272 -22.06 2.13 15.41
C THR A 272 -22.32 1.39 14.10
N VAL A 273 -21.47 1.61 13.09
CA VAL A 273 -21.60 0.93 11.79
C VAL A 273 -21.34 -0.56 11.93
N LEU A 274 -20.30 -0.96 12.65
CA LEU A 274 -19.96 -2.37 12.87
C LEU A 274 -21.02 -3.09 13.70
N GLU A 275 -21.58 -2.44 14.74
CA GLU A 275 -22.71 -2.95 15.52
C GLU A 275 -23.96 -3.17 14.67
N GLN A 276 -24.29 -2.26 13.76
CA GLN A 276 -25.43 -2.42 12.84
C GLN A 276 -25.18 -3.44 11.73
N ALA A 277 -23.93 -3.56 11.29
CA ALA A 277 -23.53 -4.50 10.26
C ALA A 277 -23.58 -5.95 10.78
N ASP A 278 -23.04 -6.17 11.97
CA ASP A 278 -22.96 -7.46 12.66
C ASP A 278 -22.48 -8.59 11.73
N GLY A 279 -21.33 -8.40 11.08
CA GLY A 279 -20.75 -9.36 10.14
C GLY A 279 -21.34 -9.35 8.72
N HIS A 280 -22.35 -8.54 8.44
CA HIS A 280 -23.02 -8.53 7.13
C HIS A 280 -22.56 -7.36 6.25
N LEU A 281 -21.85 -7.67 5.16
CA LEU A 281 -21.30 -6.66 4.25
C LEU A 281 -22.35 -5.68 3.69
N GLY A 282 -23.50 -6.17 3.25
CA GLY A 282 -24.55 -5.30 2.70
C GLY A 282 -25.10 -4.28 3.71
N ARG A 283 -25.16 -4.67 4.99
CA ARG A 283 -25.55 -3.75 6.08
C ARG A 283 -24.44 -2.76 6.37
N ALA A 284 -23.17 -3.19 6.40
CA ALA A 284 -22.02 -2.31 6.56
C ALA A 284 -21.97 -1.22 5.48
N VAL A 285 -22.13 -1.60 4.21
CA VAL A 285 -22.16 -0.65 3.09
C VAL A 285 -23.28 0.38 3.28
N ARG A 286 -24.49 -0.09 3.59
CA ARG A 286 -25.64 0.80 3.80
C ARG A 286 -25.43 1.75 4.99
N SER A 287 -24.97 1.24 6.13
CA SER A 287 -24.73 2.03 7.34
C SER A 287 -23.56 3.01 7.16
N THR A 288 -22.52 2.64 6.41
CA THR A 288 -21.42 3.54 6.04
C THR A 288 -21.94 4.71 5.20
N LEU A 289 -22.72 4.43 4.15
CA LEU A 289 -23.29 5.48 3.30
C LEU A 289 -24.32 6.34 4.05
N ALA A 290 -24.98 5.79 5.05
CA ALA A 290 -25.90 6.55 5.90
C ALA A 290 -25.18 7.63 6.75
N THR A 291 -23.86 7.52 6.97
CA THR A 291 -23.08 8.54 7.71
C THR A 291 -23.12 9.93 7.06
N TYR A 292 -23.40 10.01 5.75
CA TYR A 292 -23.55 11.29 5.06
C TYR A 292 -24.85 12.04 5.39
N GLY A 293 -25.83 11.38 6.05
CA GLY A 293 -27.10 12.02 6.39
C GLY A 293 -27.89 12.55 5.18
N GLY A 294 -27.65 12.02 3.98
CA GLY A 294 -28.23 12.52 2.72
C GLY A 294 -27.42 13.58 1.98
N ASP A 295 -26.25 13.99 2.47
CA ASP A 295 -25.35 14.91 1.77
C ASP A 295 -24.62 14.22 0.61
N TRP A 296 -25.33 14.06 -0.51
CA TRP A 296 -24.81 13.48 -1.74
C TRP A 296 -23.66 14.31 -2.34
N ARG A 297 -23.60 15.62 -2.08
CA ARG A 297 -22.53 16.48 -2.60
C ARG A 297 -21.22 16.13 -1.92
N ARG A 298 -21.23 15.92 -0.60
CA ARG A 298 -20.06 15.47 0.16
C ARG A 298 -19.63 14.06 -0.25
N LEU A 299 -20.58 13.14 -0.48
CA LEU A 299 -20.26 11.81 -0.99
C LEU A 299 -19.54 11.89 -2.35
N VAL A 300 -20.11 12.62 -3.31
CA VAL A 300 -19.49 12.80 -4.64
C VAL A 300 -18.13 13.48 -4.52
N ALA A 301 -17.96 14.45 -3.61
CA ALA A 301 -16.67 15.10 -3.37
C ALA A 301 -15.62 14.11 -2.83
N ASN A 302 -15.99 13.23 -1.89
CA ASN A 302 -15.12 12.20 -1.33
C ASN A 302 -14.72 11.15 -2.38
N GLU A 303 -15.68 10.67 -3.18
CA GLU A 303 -15.41 9.73 -4.29
C GLU A 303 -14.54 10.38 -5.38
N TRP A 304 -14.77 11.65 -5.69
CA TRP A 304 -13.93 12.40 -6.63
C TRP A 304 -12.51 12.60 -6.11
N PHE A 305 -12.36 12.85 -4.80
CA PHE A 305 -11.05 12.93 -4.15
C PHE A 305 -10.30 11.60 -4.25
N LYS A 306 -10.95 10.47 -3.94
CA LYS A 306 -10.34 9.14 -4.09
C LYS A 306 -9.93 8.86 -5.53
N LEU A 307 -10.77 9.21 -6.52
CA LEU A 307 -10.43 9.05 -7.92
C LEU A 307 -9.18 9.85 -8.30
N ARG A 308 -9.07 11.11 -7.84
CA ARG A 308 -7.86 11.92 -8.01
C ARG A 308 -6.65 11.28 -7.32
N ALA A 309 -6.84 10.73 -6.12
CA ALA A 309 -5.78 10.08 -5.36
C ALA A 309 -5.19 8.87 -6.08
N ILE A 310 -6.01 8.07 -6.76
CA ILE A 310 -5.54 6.94 -7.59
C ILE A 310 -4.52 7.43 -8.63
N PHE A 311 -4.78 8.57 -9.26
CA PHE A 311 -3.95 9.14 -10.33
C PHE A 311 -2.91 10.15 -9.84
N ALA A 312 -2.82 10.41 -8.53
CA ALA A 312 -1.86 11.34 -7.97
C ALA A 312 -0.46 10.72 -7.87
N ARG A 313 0.57 11.53 -8.07
CA ARG A 313 1.98 11.16 -7.83
C ARG A 313 2.23 10.75 -6.37
N TYR A 314 1.47 11.36 -5.47
CA TYR A 314 1.56 11.13 -4.04
C TYR A 314 1.43 9.63 -3.72
N GLU A 315 2.40 9.10 -2.98
CA GLU A 315 2.39 7.72 -2.51
C GLU A 315 1.82 7.69 -1.09
N GLY A 316 0.49 7.60 -0.99
CA GLY A 316 -0.21 7.53 0.31
C GLY A 316 0.33 6.39 1.17
N MET A 317 0.69 6.70 2.40
CA MET A 317 1.31 5.77 3.34
C MET A 317 0.31 4.73 3.89
N ASP A 318 0.86 3.60 4.33
CA ASP A 318 0.18 2.55 5.09
C ASP A 318 1.22 1.92 6.03
N ASP A 319 1.60 0.64 5.92
CA ASP A 319 2.71 0.08 6.73
C ASP A 319 4.10 0.67 6.43
N VAL A 320 4.31 1.28 5.27
CA VAL A 320 5.63 1.78 4.83
C VAL A 320 5.50 3.17 4.22
N ASN A 321 6.35 4.11 4.65
CA ASN A 321 6.44 5.44 4.05
C ASN A 321 7.46 5.49 2.89
N TRP A 322 6.99 5.62 1.65
CA TRP A 322 7.82 5.74 0.45
C TRP A 322 8.92 6.82 0.55
N TYR A 323 8.60 7.97 1.11
CA TYR A 323 9.49 9.14 1.13
C TYR A 323 10.67 8.93 2.06
N TYR A 324 10.45 8.33 3.24
CA TYR A 324 11.51 7.97 4.18
C TYR A 324 12.61 7.10 3.52
N PHE A 325 12.22 6.10 2.73
CA PHE A 325 13.16 5.20 2.04
C PHE A 325 13.86 5.82 0.84
N VAL A 326 13.15 6.66 0.08
CA VAL A 326 13.75 7.37 -1.07
C VAL A 326 14.87 8.31 -0.62
N ASP A 327 14.71 8.94 0.54
CA ASP A 327 15.70 9.85 1.08
C ASP A 327 16.97 9.10 1.52
N ARG A 328 16.85 7.81 1.88
CA ARG A 328 17.94 6.97 2.40
C ARG A 328 18.51 5.94 1.41
N SER A 329 17.90 5.76 0.24
CA SER A 329 18.33 4.78 -0.76
C SER A 329 18.56 5.39 -2.15
N PRO A 330 19.80 5.42 -2.66
CA PRO A 330 20.07 5.92 -4.01
C PRO A 330 19.35 5.11 -5.09
N LEU A 331 19.16 3.80 -4.88
CA LEU A 331 18.44 2.96 -5.84
C LEU A 331 16.96 3.37 -5.95
N LEU A 332 16.31 3.72 -4.84
CA LEU A 332 14.93 4.19 -4.86
C LEU A 332 14.84 5.64 -5.35
N ARG A 333 15.79 6.50 -4.99
CA ARG A 333 15.84 7.90 -5.43
C ARG A 333 15.87 8.06 -6.95
N PHE A 334 16.63 7.22 -7.64
CA PHE A 334 16.76 7.25 -9.10
C PHE A 334 15.89 6.21 -9.82
N SER A 335 15.00 5.54 -9.09
CA SER A 335 14.07 4.58 -9.66
C SER A 335 12.94 5.25 -10.46
N LEU A 336 12.26 4.46 -11.27
CA LEU A 336 11.09 4.91 -12.03
C LEU A 336 9.91 5.14 -11.06
N ARG A 337 9.33 6.36 -11.11
CA ARG A 337 8.24 6.81 -10.24
C ARG A 337 6.86 6.58 -10.87
N TYR A 338 5.82 6.57 -10.03
CA TYR A 338 4.44 6.31 -10.47
C TYR A 338 3.90 7.34 -11.46
N ASP A 339 4.16 8.63 -11.26
CA ASP A 339 3.73 9.72 -12.14
C ASP A 339 4.25 9.54 -13.57
N LEU A 340 5.51 9.12 -13.74
CA LEU A 340 6.08 8.87 -15.06
C LEU A 340 5.46 7.63 -15.73
N VAL A 341 5.26 6.54 -14.98
CA VAL A 341 4.58 5.34 -15.48
C VAL A 341 3.14 5.65 -15.85
N LEU A 342 2.44 6.43 -15.04
CA LEU A 342 1.06 6.83 -15.29
C LEU A 342 0.96 7.70 -16.55
N ALA A 343 1.78 8.75 -16.66
CA ALA A 343 1.75 9.66 -17.79
C ALA A 343 2.02 8.93 -19.12
N LEU A 344 3.08 8.13 -19.16
CA LEU A 344 3.41 7.32 -20.34
C LEU A 344 2.41 6.19 -20.57
N GLY A 345 1.88 5.58 -19.51
CA GLY A 345 0.89 4.51 -19.57
C GLY A 345 -0.44 4.98 -20.16
N VAL A 346 -0.96 6.12 -19.72
CA VAL A 346 -2.17 6.73 -20.28
C VAL A 346 -1.94 7.15 -21.74
N LEU A 347 -0.79 7.75 -22.05
CA LEU A 347 -0.44 8.09 -23.42
C LEU A 347 -0.37 6.84 -24.31
N GLY A 348 0.26 5.76 -23.85
CA GLY A 348 0.38 4.51 -24.59
C GLY A 348 -0.97 3.83 -24.82
N LEU A 349 -1.85 3.85 -23.81
CA LEU A 349 -3.23 3.38 -23.94
C LEU A 349 -3.98 4.17 -25.01
N TRP A 350 -3.80 5.49 -25.05
CA TRP A 350 -4.40 6.35 -26.08
C TRP A 350 -3.81 6.10 -27.48
N LEU A 351 -2.49 5.95 -27.60
CA LEU A 351 -1.82 5.69 -28.87
C LEU A 351 -2.26 4.35 -29.48
N ASP A 352 -2.40 3.32 -28.65
CA ASP A 352 -2.76 1.97 -29.10
C ASP A 352 -4.27 1.65 -29.03
N ARG A 353 -5.12 2.66 -28.78
CA ARG A 353 -6.58 2.50 -28.66
C ARG A 353 -7.25 1.90 -29.89
N ARG A 354 -6.68 2.09 -31.08
CA ARG A 354 -7.21 1.49 -32.33
C ARG A 354 -7.05 -0.03 -32.33
N ASN A 355 -6.08 -0.57 -31.60
CA ASN A 355 -5.86 -2.00 -31.42
C ASN A 355 -6.48 -2.54 -30.12
N ALA A 356 -7.33 -1.76 -29.43
CA ALA A 356 -7.94 -2.13 -28.15
C ALA A 356 -8.59 -3.51 -28.16
N GLY A 357 -9.18 -3.92 -29.29
CA GLY A 357 -9.73 -5.27 -29.48
C GLY A 357 -8.79 -6.42 -29.08
N ARG A 358 -7.47 -6.25 -29.30
CA ARG A 358 -6.45 -7.28 -29.01
C ARG A 358 -6.10 -7.40 -27.53
N HIS A 359 -6.23 -6.32 -26.76
CA HIS A 359 -5.81 -6.23 -25.36
C HIS A 359 -6.92 -5.72 -24.42
N ARG A 360 -8.19 -5.83 -24.81
CA ARG A 360 -9.36 -5.45 -23.98
C ARG A 360 -9.32 -6.01 -22.56
N LEU A 361 -8.77 -7.22 -22.41
CA LEU A 361 -8.63 -7.86 -21.10
C LEU A 361 -7.79 -7.01 -20.14
N LEU A 362 -6.74 -6.34 -20.62
CA LEU A 362 -5.94 -5.42 -19.80
C LEU A 362 -6.74 -4.19 -19.40
N TRP A 363 -7.59 -3.65 -20.28
CA TRP A 363 -8.45 -2.51 -19.95
C TRP A 363 -9.48 -2.88 -18.89
N TYR A 364 -10.06 -4.07 -19.00
CA TYR A 364 -10.94 -4.63 -17.99
C TYR A 364 -10.24 -4.84 -16.64
N PHE A 365 -8.99 -5.28 -16.66
CA PHE A 365 -8.19 -5.39 -15.45
C PHE A 365 -7.93 -4.01 -14.82
N LEU A 366 -7.57 -3.00 -15.63
CA LEU A 366 -7.40 -1.63 -15.15
C LEU A 366 -8.69 -1.07 -14.54
N LEU A 367 -9.85 -1.30 -15.18
CA LEU A 367 -11.15 -0.88 -14.65
C LEU A 367 -11.48 -1.59 -13.33
N ALA A 368 -11.25 -2.91 -13.24
CA ALA A 368 -11.44 -3.67 -12.01
C ALA A 368 -10.50 -3.19 -10.90
N ALA A 369 -9.25 -2.87 -11.23
CA ALA A 369 -8.28 -2.37 -10.26
C ALA A 369 -8.64 -0.97 -9.74
N VAL A 370 -9.11 -0.06 -10.61
CA VAL A 370 -9.67 1.24 -10.19
C VAL A 370 -10.89 1.03 -9.29
N GLY A 371 -11.81 0.14 -9.66
CA GLY A 371 -12.96 -0.19 -8.81
C GLY A 371 -12.55 -0.75 -7.44
N GLY A 372 -11.51 -1.59 -7.40
CA GLY A 372 -10.96 -2.14 -6.15
C GLY A 372 -10.29 -1.09 -5.27
N LEU A 373 -9.60 -0.11 -5.88
CA LEU A 373 -9.04 1.04 -5.15
C LEU A 373 -10.16 1.94 -4.61
N MET A 374 -11.18 2.22 -5.43
CA MET A 374 -12.34 3.03 -5.02
C MET A 374 -13.16 2.40 -3.89
N TYR A 375 -13.09 1.08 -3.74
CA TYR A 375 -13.80 0.35 -2.68
C TYR A 375 -13.33 0.74 -1.27
N GLY A 376 -12.08 1.16 -1.10
CA GLY A 376 -11.50 1.48 0.20
C GLY A 376 -10.65 2.74 0.21
N THR A 377 -9.81 2.85 1.24
CA THR A 377 -8.84 3.92 1.39
C THR A 377 -7.75 3.83 0.32
N ILE A 378 -7.37 4.99 -0.23
CA ILE A 378 -6.33 5.05 -1.26
C ILE A 378 -4.94 5.06 -0.61
N VAL A 379 -4.20 3.99 -0.91
CA VAL A 379 -2.82 3.77 -0.45
C VAL A 379 -1.95 3.49 -1.67
N GLY A 380 -0.69 3.96 -1.65
CA GLY A 380 0.26 3.79 -2.75
C GLY A 380 0.44 2.33 -3.18
N ARG A 381 0.68 1.43 -2.22
CA ARG A 381 0.95 -0.01 -2.46
C ARG A 381 -0.22 -0.78 -3.10
N TYR A 382 -1.45 -0.31 -2.94
CA TYR A 382 -2.61 -0.98 -3.56
C TYR A 382 -2.68 -0.77 -5.07
N ARG A 383 -1.97 0.23 -5.61
CA ARG A 383 -1.90 0.50 -7.05
C ARG A 383 -0.97 -0.45 -7.81
N LEU A 384 -0.10 -1.19 -7.12
CA LEU A 384 1.01 -1.93 -7.75
C LEU A 384 0.58 -2.88 -8.88
N ALA A 385 -0.52 -3.62 -8.69
CA ALA A 385 -1.03 -4.53 -9.71
C ALA A 385 -1.55 -3.78 -10.95
N MET A 386 -2.26 -2.66 -10.75
CA MET A 386 -2.68 -1.76 -11.83
C MET A 386 -1.46 -1.21 -12.57
N THR A 387 -0.46 -0.74 -11.82
CA THR A 387 0.76 -0.16 -12.38
C THR A 387 1.56 -1.16 -13.21
N ALA A 388 1.58 -2.45 -12.84
CA ALA A 388 2.21 -3.49 -13.64
C ALA A 388 1.66 -3.53 -15.08
N VAL A 389 0.35 -3.31 -15.25
CA VAL A 389 -0.30 -3.22 -16.57
C VAL A 389 -0.04 -1.86 -17.23
N LEU A 390 -0.02 -0.76 -16.47
CA LEU A 390 0.34 0.56 -17.00
C LEU A 390 1.77 0.60 -17.55
N ILE A 391 2.71 -0.15 -16.98
CA ILE A 391 4.09 -0.29 -17.48
C ILE A 391 4.11 -0.85 -18.91
N LEU A 392 3.21 -1.79 -19.24
CA LEU A 392 3.08 -2.32 -20.60
C LEU A 392 2.73 -1.21 -21.60
N TYR A 393 1.76 -0.37 -21.25
CA TYR A 393 1.37 0.77 -22.09
C TYR A 393 2.41 1.88 -22.08
N ALA A 394 3.11 2.12 -20.96
CA ALA A 394 4.22 3.06 -20.91
C ALA A 394 5.31 2.65 -21.90
N ALA A 395 5.61 1.35 -21.99
CA ALA A 395 6.55 0.81 -22.97
C ALA A 395 6.07 1.00 -24.43
N VAL A 396 4.76 0.90 -24.70
CA VAL A 396 4.19 1.23 -26.01
C VAL A 396 4.42 2.71 -26.36
N ALA A 397 4.18 3.62 -25.42
CA ALA A 397 4.41 5.05 -25.63
C ALA A 397 5.89 5.34 -25.92
N VAL A 398 6.81 4.73 -25.16
CA VAL A 398 8.25 4.91 -25.33
C VAL A 398 8.73 4.36 -26.68
N ASP A 399 8.33 3.13 -27.07
CA ASP A 399 8.67 2.54 -28.37
C ASP A 399 8.14 3.40 -29.52
N TRP A 400 6.90 3.88 -29.42
CA TRP A 400 6.30 4.74 -30.43
C TRP A 400 7.03 6.08 -30.55
N LEU A 401 7.30 6.75 -29.42
CA LEU A 401 8.03 8.02 -29.39
C LEU A 401 9.43 7.87 -29.98
N ALA A 402 10.15 6.80 -29.61
CA ALA A 402 11.49 6.53 -30.15
C ALA A 402 11.47 6.40 -31.68
N ARG A 403 10.48 5.69 -32.24
CA ARG A 403 10.33 5.53 -33.69
C ARG A 403 9.98 6.84 -34.39
N GLU A 404 9.06 7.64 -33.84
CA GLU A 404 8.67 8.92 -34.44
C GLU A 404 9.80 9.95 -34.38
N LEU A 405 10.57 9.98 -33.29
CA LEU A 405 11.76 10.82 -33.16
C LEU A 405 12.86 10.39 -34.13
N ALA A 406 13.14 9.08 -34.23
CA ALA A 406 14.12 8.56 -35.19
C ALA A 406 13.72 8.87 -36.65
N ALA A 407 12.42 8.81 -36.95
CA ALA A 407 11.87 9.18 -38.26
C ALA A 407 11.72 10.71 -38.46
N ARG A 408 12.15 11.54 -37.49
CA ARG A 408 12.04 13.01 -37.51
C ARG A 408 10.61 13.52 -37.72
N ARG A 409 9.61 12.78 -37.24
CA ARG A 409 8.18 13.13 -37.35
C ARG A 409 7.74 14.02 -36.19
N TRP A 410 8.34 15.21 -36.10
CA TRP A 410 8.14 16.16 -35.00
C TRP A 410 6.67 16.56 -34.79
N ARG A 411 5.88 16.63 -35.87
CA ARG A 411 4.45 16.96 -35.81
C ARG A 411 3.63 15.99 -34.97
N ALA A 412 4.04 14.73 -34.87
CA ALA A 412 3.38 13.73 -34.04
C ALA A 412 4.09 13.60 -32.67
N ALA A 413 5.42 13.61 -32.66
CA ALA A 413 6.20 13.40 -31.44
C ALA A 413 6.05 14.55 -30.42
N VAL A 414 6.11 15.81 -30.86
CA VAL A 414 6.08 16.98 -29.95
C VAL A 414 4.77 17.05 -29.15
N PRO A 415 3.56 16.97 -29.75
CA PRO A 415 2.33 16.97 -28.96
C PRO A 415 2.23 15.81 -27.97
N ALA A 416 2.73 14.62 -28.35
CA ALA A 416 2.72 13.46 -27.47
C ALA A 416 3.64 13.63 -26.25
N VAL A 417 4.85 14.19 -26.45
CA VAL A 417 5.76 14.53 -25.35
C VAL A 417 5.14 15.59 -24.45
N LEU A 418 4.58 16.65 -25.02
CA LEU A 418 3.90 17.70 -24.24
C LEU A 418 2.71 17.13 -23.45
N ALA A 419 1.94 16.21 -24.03
CA ALA A 419 0.85 15.54 -23.34
C ALA A 419 1.34 14.68 -22.17
N ALA A 420 2.43 13.91 -22.35
CA ALA A 420 3.04 13.14 -21.25
C ALA A 420 3.53 14.06 -20.12
N ILE A 421 4.20 15.18 -20.46
CA ILE A 421 4.64 16.18 -19.48
C ILE A 421 3.44 16.77 -18.74
N ALA A 422 2.39 17.18 -19.47
CA ALA A 422 1.18 17.74 -18.87
C ALA A 422 0.47 16.75 -17.94
N LEU A 423 0.41 15.46 -18.30
CA LEU A 423 -0.14 14.40 -17.44
C LEU A 423 0.71 14.19 -16.17
N GLY A 424 2.04 14.23 -16.29
CA GLY A 424 2.94 14.14 -15.14
C GLY A 424 2.78 15.32 -14.18
N ILE A 425 2.73 16.55 -14.71
CA ILE A 425 2.46 17.77 -13.94
C ILE A 425 1.09 17.70 -13.27
N LEU A 426 0.05 17.29 -14.02
CA LEU A 426 -1.29 17.13 -13.46
C LEU A 426 -1.27 16.15 -12.29
N SER A 427 -0.68 14.97 -12.47
CA SER A 427 -0.54 13.94 -11.42
C SER A 427 0.16 14.47 -10.16
N ALA A 428 1.20 15.29 -10.32
CA ALA A 428 1.92 15.92 -9.22
C ALA A 428 1.09 16.98 -8.46
N HIS A 429 0.07 17.57 -9.09
CA HIS A 429 -0.77 18.61 -8.49
C HIS A 429 -2.20 18.15 -8.15
N LEU A 430 -2.49 16.85 -8.23
CA LEU A 430 -3.80 16.32 -7.84
C LEU A 430 -4.06 16.34 -6.33
N LEU A 431 -3.02 16.25 -5.49
CA LEU A 431 -3.16 16.16 -4.03
C LEU A 431 -2.11 17.00 -3.25
N PRO A 432 -1.89 18.29 -3.56
CA PRO A 432 -0.81 19.07 -2.96
C PRO A 432 -0.94 19.20 -1.44
N SER A 433 -2.15 19.41 -0.92
CA SER A 433 -2.38 19.56 0.52
C SER A 433 -2.18 18.25 1.27
N ALA A 434 -2.68 17.13 0.73
CA ALA A 434 -2.51 15.82 1.34
C ALA A 434 -1.04 15.38 1.30
N GLU A 435 -0.35 15.57 0.17
CA GLU A 435 1.09 15.29 0.08
C GLU A 435 1.86 16.13 1.09
N ARG A 436 1.61 17.44 1.21
CA ARG A 436 2.31 18.29 2.18
C ARG A 436 2.11 17.82 3.63
N LEU A 437 0.86 17.51 4.02
CA LEU A 437 0.51 17.19 5.40
C LEU A 437 0.85 15.75 5.81
N GLN A 438 0.90 14.83 4.85
CA GLN A 438 1.08 13.39 5.10
C GLN A 438 2.32 12.84 4.39
N ARG A 439 3.27 13.68 3.95
CA ARG A 439 4.48 13.16 3.27
C ARG A 439 5.28 12.23 4.17
N TYR A 440 5.45 12.65 5.42
CA TYR A 440 6.25 11.98 6.43
C TYR A 440 5.37 11.67 7.64
N ARG A 441 5.69 10.58 8.33
CA ARG A 441 5.12 10.23 9.63
C ARG A 441 6.25 10.06 10.64
N PRO A 442 6.00 10.31 11.93
CA PRO A 442 7.05 10.24 12.94
C PRO A 442 7.51 8.81 13.21
N ASP A 443 6.70 7.80 12.87
CA ASP A 443 6.97 6.39 13.17
C ASP A 443 8.33 5.93 12.64
N GLU A 444 8.63 6.01 11.32
CA GLU A 444 9.91 5.49 10.81
C GLU A 444 11.13 6.11 11.47
N PHE A 445 11.09 7.41 11.73
CA PHE A 445 12.19 8.13 12.37
C PHE A 445 12.33 7.71 13.84
N HIS A 446 11.24 7.64 14.59
CA HIS A 446 11.25 7.19 15.98
C HIS A 446 11.83 5.77 16.11
N ILE A 447 11.39 4.89 15.23
CA ILE A 447 11.77 3.49 15.20
C ILE A 447 13.23 3.31 14.81
N ALA A 448 13.68 4.04 13.79
CA ALA A 448 15.08 4.02 13.39
C ALA A 448 15.97 4.58 14.50
N ALA A 449 15.56 5.69 15.12
CA ALA A 449 16.27 6.29 16.24
C ALA A 449 16.37 5.34 17.42
N ARG A 450 15.27 4.69 17.80
CA ARG A 450 15.24 3.69 18.87
C ARG A 450 16.18 2.53 18.57
N SER A 451 16.19 2.02 17.34
CA SER A 451 17.10 0.96 16.95
C SER A 451 18.56 1.36 17.03
N TYR A 452 18.92 2.60 16.65
CA TYR A 452 20.29 3.10 16.81
C TYR A 452 20.66 3.26 18.28
N TYR A 453 19.74 3.79 19.09
CA TYR A 453 19.94 3.97 20.53
C TYR A 453 20.16 2.63 21.24
N ASP A 454 19.27 1.66 21.03
CA ASP A 454 19.36 0.31 21.61
C ASP A 454 20.61 -0.44 21.10
N GLY A 455 21.08 -0.09 19.89
CA GLY A 455 22.33 -0.58 19.31
C GLY A 455 23.60 0.10 19.84
N GLY A 456 23.48 1.05 20.77
CA GLY A 456 24.62 1.75 21.38
C GLY A 456 25.15 2.95 20.59
N ASP A 457 24.39 3.49 19.63
CA ASP A 457 24.73 4.68 18.84
C ASP A 457 23.72 5.83 19.09
N PRO A 458 23.75 6.46 20.29
CA PRO A 458 22.85 7.56 20.62
C PRO A 458 23.07 8.80 19.73
N ALA A 459 24.26 8.97 19.15
CA ALA A 459 24.54 10.07 18.22
C ALA A 459 23.71 9.94 16.94
N ARG A 460 23.67 8.74 16.33
CA ARG A 460 22.76 8.49 15.19
C ARG A 460 21.30 8.55 15.56
N ALA A 461 20.93 8.12 16.77
CA ALA A 461 19.57 8.27 17.25
C ALA A 461 19.16 9.74 17.31
N PHE A 462 20.03 10.61 17.83
CA PHE A 462 19.82 12.06 17.85
C PHE A 462 19.63 12.61 16.43
N ASP A 463 20.52 12.29 15.49
CA ASP A 463 20.47 12.82 14.13
C ASP A 463 19.20 12.34 13.39
N GLU A 464 18.75 11.11 13.64
CA GLU A 464 17.52 10.56 13.06
C GLU A 464 16.26 11.23 13.62
N LEU A 465 16.23 11.53 14.92
CA LEU A 465 15.12 12.27 15.56
C LEU A 465 15.06 13.70 15.05
N ALA A 466 16.21 14.38 14.96
CA ALA A 466 16.31 15.72 14.38
C ALA A 466 15.79 15.73 12.93
N SER A 467 16.23 14.77 12.11
CA SER A 467 15.75 14.61 10.73
C SER A 467 14.23 14.44 10.67
N GLY A 468 13.63 13.70 11.61
CA GLY A 468 12.18 13.57 11.70
C GLY A 468 11.47 14.90 12.01
N LEU A 469 11.99 15.67 12.97
CA LEU A 469 11.45 16.99 13.35
C LEU A 469 11.56 18.03 12.24
N GLU A 470 12.62 17.98 11.43
CA GLU A 470 12.76 18.80 10.22
C GLU A 470 11.66 18.54 9.19
N THR A 471 11.11 17.31 9.16
CA THR A 471 10.05 16.93 8.23
C THR A 471 8.62 17.24 8.69
N ALA A 472 8.45 17.78 9.90
CA ALA A 472 7.14 18.15 10.43
C ALA A 472 6.42 19.11 9.46
N PRO A 473 5.18 18.79 9.01
CA PRO A 473 4.39 19.68 8.17
C PRO A 473 4.18 21.03 8.84
N THR A 474 4.47 22.12 8.13
CA THR A 474 4.26 23.51 8.62
C THR A 474 3.29 24.27 7.73
N GLY A 475 2.67 25.31 8.30
CA GLY A 475 1.81 26.23 7.55
C GLY A 475 0.78 26.95 8.42
N PRO A 476 0.06 27.93 7.86
CA PRO A 476 -0.98 28.67 8.58
C PRO A 476 -2.11 27.77 9.11
N ASP A 477 -2.31 26.61 8.46
CA ASP A 477 -3.30 25.60 8.82
C ASP A 477 -2.79 24.52 9.78
N GLN A 478 -1.52 24.62 10.23
CA GLN A 478 -0.88 23.67 11.14
C GLN A 478 -0.16 24.41 12.29
N PRO A 479 -0.91 25.13 13.16
CA PRO A 479 -0.34 25.97 14.22
C PRO A 479 0.26 25.17 15.39
N THR A 480 -0.04 23.88 15.48
CA THR A 480 0.53 22.92 16.45
C THR A 480 1.25 21.80 15.71
N LEU A 481 2.13 21.07 16.39
CA LEU A 481 2.73 19.86 15.87
C LEU A 481 1.65 18.84 15.49
N PRO A 482 1.85 18.06 14.41
CA PRO A 482 0.93 17.00 14.07
C PRO A 482 0.90 15.94 15.18
N PRO A 483 -0.22 15.20 15.32
CA PRO A 483 -0.35 14.15 16.31
C PRO A 483 0.85 13.20 16.31
N ARG A 484 1.27 12.79 17.51
CA ARG A 484 2.39 11.86 17.79
C ARG A 484 3.80 12.43 17.57
N TYR A 485 3.99 13.59 16.94
CA TYR A 485 5.34 14.20 16.80
C TYR A 485 5.97 14.51 18.17
N ASP A 486 5.17 15.01 19.12
CA ASP A 486 5.64 15.33 20.47
C ASP A 486 6.22 14.09 21.18
N ASN A 487 5.43 13.03 21.26
CA ASN A 487 5.76 11.83 22.03
C ASN A 487 6.77 10.92 21.31
N LEU A 488 6.73 10.86 19.98
CA LEU A 488 7.61 9.97 19.21
C LEU A 488 8.91 10.62 18.77
N LEU A 489 8.94 11.95 18.60
CA LEU A 489 10.15 12.65 18.13
C LEU A 489 10.64 13.68 19.14
N ALA A 490 9.86 14.70 19.49
CA ALA A 490 10.36 15.85 20.24
C ALA A 490 10.85 15.46 21.65
N LEU A 491 10.07 14.67 22.39
CA LEU A 491 10.44 14.22 23.72
C LEU A 491 11.66 13.26 23.71
N PRO A 492 11.71 12.20 22.87
CA PRO A 492 12.91 11.39 22.71
C PRO A 492 14.13 12.20 22.27
N PHE A 493 13.95 13.19 21.38
CA PHE A 493 15.03 14.05 20.90
C PHE A 493 15.66 14.83 22.04
N VAL A 494 14.86 15.49 22.88
CA VAL A 494 15.33 16.20 24.07
C VAL A 494 16.08 15.28 25.03
N ARG A 495 15.54 14.08 25.27
CA ARG A 495 16.18 13.11 26.18
C ARG A 495 17.57 12.69 25.67
N VAL A 496 17.66 12.28 24.41
CA VAL A 496 18.92 11.86 23.80
C VAL A 496 19.90 13.03 23.70
N ALA A 497 19.41 14.24 23.41
CA ALA A 497 20.22 15.45 23.41
C ALA A 497 20.89 15.70 24.77
N HIS A 498 20.11 15.60 25.85
CA HIS A 498 20.61 15.78 27.21
C HIS A 498 21.68 14.76 27.58
N GLU A 499 21.44 13.48 27.26
CA GLU A 499 22.43 12.40 27.49
C GLU A 499 23.75 12.63 26.74
N LEU A 500 23.69 13.25 25.56
CA LEU A 500 24.86 13.60 24.76
C LEU A 500 25.49 14.96 25.14
N GLY A 501 24.91 15.70 26.10
CA GLY A 501 25.34 17.07 26.42
C GLY A 501 25.11 18.07 25.28
N ARG A 502 24.13 17.80 24.41
CA ARG A 502 23.75 18.60 23.23
C ARG A 502 22.50 19.45 23.50
N ASP A 503 22.25 19.87 24.74
CA ASP A 503 21.07 20.65 25.12
C ASP A 503 20.92 21.97 24.32
N ARG A 504 22.03 22.57 23.90
CA ARG A 504 22.01 23.78 23.05
C ARG A 504 21.45 23.51 21.66
N ASP A 505 21.79 22.35 21.08
CA ASP A 505 21.25 21.94 19.78
C ASP A 505 19.75 21.65 19.92
N ALA A 506 19.34 21.00 21.01
CA ALA A 506 17.93 20.76 21.30
C ALA A 506 17.14 22.06 21.47
N ALA A 507 17.66 23.04 22.21
CA ALA A 507 17.02 24.35 22.35
C ALA A 507 16.86 25.03 20.99
N THR A 508 17.90 25.04 20.15
CA THR A 508 17.88 25.65 18.82
C THR A 508 16.79 25.04 17.93
N GLU A 509 16.70 23.71 17.93
CA GLU A 509 15.73 22.99 17.10
C GLU A 509 14.29 23.15 17.63
N LEU A 510 14.08 23.12 18.95
CA LEU A 510 12.78 23.37 19.54
C LEU A 510 12.32 24.82 19.36
N GLU A 511 13.22 25.80 19.39
CA GLU A 511 12.88 27.21 19.08
C GLU A 511 12.43 27.36 17.63
N ARG A 512 13.11 26.68 16.69
CA ARG A 512 12.69 26.61 15.29
C ARG A 512 11.28 26.02 15.17
N LEU A 513 11.00 24.94 15.90
CA LEU A 513 9.68 24.31 15.92
C LEU A 513 8.61 25.21 16.56
N ALA A 514 8.89 25.88 17.67
CA ALA A 514 7.97 26.81 18.31
C ALA A 514 7.64 28.00 17.39
N ALA A 515 8.61 28.49 16.62
CA ALA A 515 8.38 29.52 15.62
C ALA A 515 7.50 29.03 14.46
N ALA A 516 7.63 27.75 14.07
CA ALA A 516 6.81 27.13 13.03
C ALA A 516 5.41 26.73 13.52
N HIS A 517 5.27 26.44 14.81
CA HIS A 517 4.06 25.98 15.49
C HIS A 517 3.75 26.86 16.71
N PRO A 518 3.36 28.13 16.51
CA PRO A 518 3.26 29.11 17.57
C PRO A 518 2.13 28.87 18.58
N ALA A 519 1.21 27.94 18.30
CA ALA A 519 0.14 27.57 19.21
C ALA A 519 0.44 26.28 20.01
N ASP A 520 1.64 25.73 19.89
CA ASP A 520 2.00 24.46 20.50
C ASP A 520 2.57 24.64 21.92
N GLY A 521 1.74 24.34 22.92
CA GLY A 521 2.17 24.39 24.32
C GLY A 521 3.16 23.29 24.70
N SER A 522 3.15 22.14 24.03
CA SER A 522 4.06 21.02 24.32
C SER A 522 5.50 21.37 23.98
N ILE A 523 5.74 22.04 22.83
CA ILE A 523 7.08 22.51 22.46
C ILE A 523 7.61 23.51 23.48
N GLU A 524 6.80 24.48 23.88
CA GLU A 524 7.15 25.47 24.90
C GLU A 524 7.45 24.80 26.25
N GLN A 525 6.70 23.75 26.61
CA GLN A 525 6.98 22.96 27.82
C GLN A 525 8.35 22.24 27.73
N LEU A 526 8.66 21.62 26.59
CA LEU A 526 9.96 20.97 26.35
C LEU A 526 11.12 21.98 26.39
N LEU A 527 10.94 23.17 25.80
CA LEU A 527 11.91 24.27 25.89
C LEU A 527 12.17 24.68 27.33
N GLY A 528 11.13 24.80 28.15
CA GLY A 528 11.27 25.09 29.58
C GLY A 528 12.15 24.07 30.29
N PHE A 529 11.97 22.77 30.03
CA PHE A 529 12.82 21.72 30.59
C PHE A 529 14.27 21.80 30.09
N VAL A 530 14.50 21.99 28.78
CA VAL A 530 15.85 22.11 28.21
C VAL A 530 16.60 23.31 28.82
N TYR A 531 15.94 24.45 28.95
CA TYR A 531 16.55 25.66 29.51
C TYR A 531 16.85 25.53 30.99
N ARG A 532 15.97 24.90 31.77
CA ARG A 532 16.16 24.71 33.22
C ARG A 532 17.21 23.65 33.52
N ASP A 533 17.03 22.47 32.95
CA ASP A 533 17.74 21.25 33.36
C ASP A 533 19.03 21.03 32.52
N GLY A 534 19.02 21.43 31.25
CA GLY A 534 20.17 21.29 30.35
C GLY A 534 21.10 22.51 30.33
N LEU A 535 20.55 23.72 30.25
CA LEU A 535 21.32 24.95 30.08
C LEU A 535 21.49 25.78 31.37
N GLY A 536 20.77 25.45 32.45
CA GLY A 536 20.86 26.15 33.73
C GLY A 536 20.35 27.59 33.72
N LYS A 537 19.43 27.94 32.80
CA LYS A 537 18.89 29.29 32.62
C LYS A 537 17.44 29.38 33.09
N ALA A 538 17.26 29.53 34.40
CA ALA A 538 15.95 29.57 35.05
C ALA A 538 15.01 30.64 34.47
N ASP A 539 15.50 31.85 34.24
CA ASP A 539 14.67 32.96 33.71
C ASP A 539 14.13 32.67 32.30
N GLU A 540 14.89 31.95 31.47
CA GLU A 540 14.42 31.54 30.14
C GLU A 540 13.39 30.43 30.26
N ALA A 541 13.64 29.46 31.13
CA ALA A 541 12.72 28.37 31.40
C ALA A 541 11.35 28.85 31.90
N ASP A 542 11.31 29.79 32.85
CA ASP A 542 10.06 30.32 33.40
C ASP A 542 9.21 31.03 32.34
N ARG A 543 9.85 31.71 31.38
CA ARG A 543 9.14 32.32 30.24
C ARG A 543 8.48 31.26 29.37
N HIS A 544 9.19 30.17 29.08
CA HIS A 544 8.66 29.06 28.28
C HIS A 544 7.53 28.31 29.00
N PHE A 545 7.67 28.03 30.30
CA PHE A 545 6.59 27.43 31.10
C PHE A 545 5.35 28.32 31.20
N ALA A 546 5.52 29.64 31.34
CA ALA A 546 4.41 30.58 31.33
C ALA A 546 3.67 30.59 29.98
N ARG A 547 4.40 30.54 28.86
CA ARG A 547 3.81 30.41 27.52
C ARG A 547 3.06 29.09 27.34
N ALA A 548 3.68 27.97 27.73
CA ALA A 548 3.04 26.67 27.69
C ALA A 548 1.69 26.66 28.46
N ALA A 549 1.66 27.28 29.65
CA ALA A 549 0.44 27.41 30.44
C ALA A 549 -0.64 28.25 29.75
N THR A 550 -0.27 29.30 28.99
CA THR A 550 -1.23 30.10 28.22
C THR A 550 -1.78 29.39 26.99
N LEU A 551 -0.97 28.55 26.35
CA LEU A 551 -1.36 27.82 25.13
C LEU A 551 -2.16 26.55 25.45
N GLY A 552 -2.00 26.01 26.66
CA GLY A 552 -2.52 24.71 27.06
C GLY A 552 -1.64 23.58 26.52
N VAL A 553 -1.40 22.56 27.36
CA VAL A 553 -0.75 21.31 26.92
C VAL A 553 -1.86 20.33 26.56
N GLN A 554 -1.83 19.82 25.33
CA GLN A 554 -2.87 18.91 24.82
C GLN A 554 -2.67 17.46 25.28
#